data_AF-A0A950EUQ7-F1
#
_entry.id   AF-A0A950EUQ7-F1
#
_cell.length_a   1.000
_cell.length_b   1.000
_cell.length_c   1.000
_cell.angle_alpha   90.00
_cell.angle_beta   90.00
_cell.angle_gamma   90.00
#
_symmetry.space_group_name_H-M   'P 1'
#
loop_
_entity.id
_entity.type
_entity.pdbx_description
1 polymer ?
#
loop_
_entity_poly.entity_id
_entity_poly.type
_entity_poly.pdbx_seq_one_letter_code
_entity_poly.pdbx_strand_id
1 'polypeptide(L)'
;ESMQVRQQESEGNLAKVLDKNQVKRLKEIQLQVEGPAAVIREDVAEKLEITEEQHAEIQTILTEANTARRQIMQKNFQFMRSLMPNQPADGNPPAADGQPDPNAPADADATAGGAQGGQADQPGQAGQPGQGGRGGRGGRGGANGQNRGGFNREAMQKAMEQPEVKAKVDEARKEAQKEQSQLRDREYAMVYKAMDRRQVSVFKKMLGKPFDVESIMGGGGFFRGGRGGPGGRRNGANGNANATQTTAAAKADSAKTTPAASADSSAASTTTTKPATTPRRQSLRERRGLGGQQPTPESETPN
;
A
#
# COMPACT_ATOMS: atom_id res chain seq x y z
N GLU A 1 3.14 13.35 12.55
CA GLU A 1 4.21 14.26 12.10
C GLU A 1 5.61 13.63 12.03
N SER A 2 6.14 12.96 13.08
CA SER A 2 7.56 12.52 13.10
C SER A 2 7.99 11.55 11.99
N MET A 3 7.11 10.71 11.46
CA MET A 3 7.45 9.85 10.31
C MET A 3 7.46 10.60 8.98
N GLN A 4 6.58 11.58 8.80
CA GLN A 4 6.45 12.32 7.54
C GLN A 4 7.64 13.26 7.36
N VAL A 5 8.08 13.92 8.43
CA VAL A 5 9.32 14.72 8.44
C VAL A 5 10.52 13.86 8.05
N ARG A 6 10.67 12.66 8.63
CA ARG A 6 11.76 11.74 8.28
C ARG A 6 11.70 11.31 6.81
N GLN A 7 10.51 11.13 6.24
CA GLN A 7 10.36 10.82 4.82
C GLN A 7 10.80 12.00 3.95
N GLN A 8 10.37 13.22 4.26
CA GLN A 8 10.78 14.43 3.52
C GLN A 8 12.29 14.68 3.60
N GLU A 9 12.90 14.48 4.78
CA GLU A 9 14.36 14.57 4.95
C GLU A 9 15.09 13.50 4.13
N SER A 10 14.57 12.27 4.12
CA SER A 10 15.12 11.18 3.32
C SER A 10 15.01 11.48 1.82
N GLU A 11 13.88 12.01 1.36
CA GLU A 11 13.69 12.45 -0.03
C GLU A 11 14.64 13.59 -0.40
N GLY A 12 14.83 14.57 0.49
CA GLY A 12 15.75 15.67 0.29
C GLY A 12 17.21 15.22 0.20
N ASN A 13 17.61 14.23 0.99
CA ASN A 13 18.95 13.66 0.93
C ASN A 13 19.15 12.79 -0.32
N LEU A 14 18.13 12.03 -0.74
CA LEU A 14 18.17 11.29 -2.00
C LEU A 14 18.29 12.23 -3.21
N ALA A 15 17.60 13.36 -3.21
CA ALA A 15 17.66 14.34 -4.30
C ALA A 15 19.03 15.04 -4.46
N LYS A 16 19.91 14.97 -3.45
CA LYS A 16 21.29 15.46 -3.56
C LYS A 16 22.21 14.49 -4.32
N VAL A 17 21.85 13.20 -4.33
CA VAL A 17 22.67 12.12 -4.93
C VAL A 17 22.09 11.68 -6.28
N LEU A 18 20.76 11.65 -6.38
CA LEU A 18 20.04 11.20 -7.56
C LEU A 18 19.72 12.39 -8.47
N ASP A 19 19.73 12.13 -9.78
CA ASP A 19 19.26 13.12 -10.74
C ASP A 19 17.73 13.30 -10.65
N LYS A 20 17.22 14.39 -11.24
CA LYS A 20 15.78 14.71 -11.20
C LYS A 20 14.90 13.61 -11.83
N ASN A 21 15.40 12.91 -12.84
CA ASN A 21 14.65 11.85 -13.52
C ASN A 21 14.59 10.57 -12.68
N GLN A 22 15.67 10.24 -11.96
CA GLN A 22 15.77 9.14 -11.01
C GLN A 22 14.85 9.36 -9.82
N VAL A 23 14.84 10.57 -9.25
CA VAL A 23 13.90 10.93 -8.16
C VAL A 23 12.46 10.81 -8.65
N LYS A 24 12.15 11.32 -9.85
CA LYS A 24 10.82 11.18 -10.44
C LYS A 24 10.44 9.71 -10.61
N ARG A 25 11.33 8.89 -11.18
CA ARG A 25 11.08 7.46 -11.38
C ARG A 25 10.90 6.71 -10.06
N LEU A 26 11.65 7.09 -9.02
CA LEU A 26 11.49 6.51 -7.69
C LEU A 26 10.11 6.80 -7.12
N LYS A 27 9.60 8.03 -7.28
CA LYS A 27 8.22 8.39 -6.87
C LYS A 27 7.17 7.62 -7.66
N GLU A 28 7.34 7.46 -8.97
CA GLU A 28 6.46 6.62 -9.80
C GLU A 28 6.42 5.17 -9.29
N ILE A 29 7.59 4.58 -8.99
CA ILE A 29 7.70 3.21 -8.44
C ILE A 29 7.02 3.13 -7.07
N GLN A 30 7.24 4.13 -6.20
CA GLN A 30 6.61 4.17 -4.89
C GLN A 30 5.08 4.19 -5.00
N LEU A 31 4.52 5.03 -5.87
CA LEU A 31 3.07 5.07 -6.12
C LEU A 31 2.53 3.72 -6.64
N GLN A 32 3.30 3.02 -7.47
CA GLN A 32 2.90 1.69 -7.97
C GLN A 32 2.99 0.59 -6.89
N VAL A 33 3.98 0.65 -6.01
CA VAL A 33 4.15 -0.30 -4.89
C VAL A 33 3.07 -0.10 -3.84
N GLU A 34 2.73 1.16 -3.53
CA GLU A 34 1.62 1.50 -2.62
C GLU A 34 0.26 1.16 -3.23
N GLY A 35 0.13 1.32 -4.55
CA GLY A 35 -1.05 0.93 -5.31
C GLY A 35 -2.19 1.95 -5.19
N PRO A 36 -3.47 1.52 -5.10
CA PRO A 36 -4.62 2.42 -4.99
C PRO A 36 -4.63 3.20 -3.67
N ALA A 37 -3.96 2.70 -2.62
CA ALA A 37 -3.79 3.42 -1.36
C ALA A 37 -2.94 4.69 -1.50
N ALA A 38 -2.17 4.85 -2.58
CA ALA A 38 -1.40 6.07 -2.81
C ALA A 38 -2.29 7.30 -3.00
N VAL A 39 -3.57 7.12 -3.36
CA VAL A 39 -4.53 8.21 -3.62
C VAL A 39 -4.86 9.02 -2.36
N ILE A 40 -4.84 8.40 -1.18
CA ILE A 40 -5.11 9.07 0.10
C ILE A 40 -3.88 9.75 0.71
N ARG A 41 -2.72 9.69 0.05
CA ARG A 41 -1.56 10.46 0.51
C ARG A 41 -1.82 11.94 0.28
N GLU A 42 -1.49 12.76 1.26
CA GLU A 42 -1.70 14.20 1.23
C GLU A 42 -1.12 14.86 -0.05
N ASP A 43 0.10 14.50 -0.43
CA ASP A 43 0.79 15.07 -1.61
C ASP A 43 0.20 14.63 -2.96
N VAL A 44 -0.54 13.51 -2.97
CA VAL A 44 -1.22 12.96 -4.14
C VAL A 44 -2.66 13.47 -4.19
N ALA A 45 -3.34 13.48 -3.05
CA ALA A 45 -4.69 13.98 -2.87
C ALA A 45 -4.79 15.47 -3.21
N GLU A 46 -3.81 16.29 -2.78
CA GLU A 46 -3.73 17.71 -3.12
C GLU A 46 -3.59 17.91 -4.64
N LYS A 47 -2.69 17.18 -5.29
CA LYS A 47 -2.50 17.25 -6.76
C LYS A 47 -3.71 16.78 -7.55
N LEU A 48 -4.51 15.90 -6.96
CA LEU A 48 -5.72 15.36 -7.54
C LEU A 48 -6.95 16.17 -7.14
N GLU A 49 -6.81 17.20 -6.31
CA GLU A 49 -7.95 18.00 -5.83
C GLU A 49 -9.06 17.10 -5.25
N ILE A 50 -8.69 16.08 -4.46
CA ILE A 50 -9.64 15.11 -3.89
C ILE A 50 -10.48 15.80 -2.82
N THR A 51 -11.80 15.68 -2.91
CA THR A 51 -12.71 16.23 -1.91
C THR A 51 -12.70 15.38 -0.63
N GLU A 52 -13.09 15.96 0.50
CA GLU A 52 -13.20 15.21 1.77
C GLU A 52 -14.16 14.02 1.66
N GLU A 53 -15.26 14.17 0.90
CA GLU A 53 -16.22 13.10 0.63
C GLU A 53 -15.58 11.94 -0.15
N GLN A 54 -14.84 12.25 -1.21
CA GLN A 54 -14.10 11.24 -1.99
C GLN A 54 -13.02 10.57 -1.14
N HIS A 55 -12.33 11.34 -0.30
CA HIS A 55 -11.31 10.81 0.61
C HIS A 55 -11.90 9.78 1.59
N ALA A 56 -13.05 10.09 2.20
CA ALA A 56 -13.77 9.18 3.09
C ALA A 56 -14.27 7.91 2.36
N GLU A 57 -14.80 8.04 1.15
CA GLU A 57 -15.22 6.90 0.33
C GLU A 57 -14.03 5.98 -0.01
N ILE A 58 -12.92 6.56 -0.47
CA ILE A 58 -11.70 5.83 -0.79
C ILE A 58 -11.14 5.14 0.46
N GLN A 59 -11.12 5.81 1.62
CA GLN A 59 -10.65 5.21 2.87
C GLN A 59 -11.49 3.99 3.28
N THR A 60 -12.80 4.05 3.05
CA THR A 60 -13.72 2.92 3.28
C THR A 60 -13.38 1.74 2.35
N ILE A 61 -13.23 2.01 1.04
CA ILE A 61 -12.83 1.03 0.03
C ILE A 61 -11.52 0.32 0.41
N LEU A 62 -10.51 1.09 0.85
CA LEU A 62 -9.21 0.54 1.27
C LEU A 62 -9.33 -0.32 2.54
N THR A 63 -10.19 0.05 3.48
CA THR A 63 -10.43 -0.71 4.71
C THR A 63 -11.10 -2.06 4.41
N GLU A 64 -12.07 -2.07 3.52
CA GLU A 64 -12.72 -3.30 3.02
C GLU A 64 -11.73 -4.19 2.26
N ALA A 65 -10.94 -3.60 1.36
CA ALA A 65 -9.92 -4.32 0.60
C ALA A 65 -8.85 -4.95 1.52
N ASN A 66 -8.42 -4.24 2.56
CA ASN A 66 -7.50 -4.76 3.57
C ASN A 66 -8.12 -5.93 4.36
N THR A 67 -9.42 -5.87 4.65
CA THR A 67 -10.13 -6.97 5.30
C THR A 67 -10.21 -8.20 4.40
N ALA A 68 -10.52 -8.03 3.12
CA ALA A 68 -10.49 -9.12 2.13
C ALA A 68 -9.07 -9.71 1.98
N ARG A 69 -8.03 -8.87 1.95
CA ARG A 69 -6.62 -9.32 1.89
C ARG A 69 -6.24 -10.17 3.12
N ARG A 70 -6.70 -9.79 4.32
CA ARG A 70 -6.49 -10.59 5.55
C ARG A 70 -7.19 -11.94 5.45
N GLN A 71 -8.41 -12.00 4.92
CA GLN A 71 -9.12 -13.27 4.73
C GLN A 71 -8.40 -14.20 3.75
N ILE A 72 -7.89 -13.67 2.64
CA ILE A 72 -7.06 -14.44 1.69
C ILE A 72 -5.80 -14.97 2.40
N MET A 73 -5.12 -14.13 3.17
CA MET A 73 -3.95 -14.55 3.93
C MET A 73 -4.28 -15.63 4.97
N GLN A 74 -5.43 -15.54 5.65
CA GLN A 74 -5.90 -16.55 6.59
C GLN A 74 -6.21 -17.89 5.89
N LYS A 75 -6.89 -17.86 4.74
CA LYS A 75 -7.14 -19.06 3.92
C LYS A 75 -5.83 -19.71 3.47
N ASN A 76 -4.89 -18.91 2.97
CA ASN A 76 -3.57 -19.39 2.56
C ASN A 76 -2.78 -19.97 3.73
N PHE A 77 -2.87 -19.36 4.92
CA PHE A 77 -2.23 -19.87 6.13
C PHE A 77 -2.87 -21.18 6.60
N GLN A 78 -4.20 -21.30 6.57
CA GLN A 78 -4.93 -22.53 6.89
C GLN A 78 -4.57 -23.66 5.91
N PHE A 79 -4.46 -23.34 4.62
CA PHE A 79 -3.99 -24.27 3.60
C PHE A 79 -2.54 -24.72 3.86
N MET A 80 -1.63 -23.79 4.16
CA MET A 80 -0.25 -24.15 4.48
C MET A 80 -0.16 -24.98 5.76
N ARG A 81 -1.01 -24.69 6.75
CA ARG A 81 -1.14 -25.47 7.98
C ARG A 81 -1.66 -26.87 7.73
N SER A 82 -2.61 -27.07 6.81
CA SER A 82 -3.15 -28.41 6.49
C SER A 82 -2.12 -29.28 5.75
N LEU A 83 -1.19 -28.68 5.01
CA LEU A 83 -0.04 -29.37 4.41
C LEU A 83 1.05 -29.75 5.42
N MET A 84 0.92 -29.35 6.69
CA MET A 84 1.82 -29.74 7.79
C MET A 84 1.11 -30.71 8.73
N PRO A 85 1.01 -32.00 8.38
CA PRO A 85 0.18 -32.97 9.10
C PRO A 85 0.70 -33.41 10.48
N ASN A 86 1.75 -32.79 11.04
CA ASN A 86 2.45 -33.37 12.19
C ASN A 86 3.01 -32.36 13.21
N GLN A 87 2.35 -31.21 13.40
CA GLN A 87 2.52 -30.51 14.67
C GLN A 87 1.63 -31.21 15.70
N PRO A 88 2.21 -31.92 16.69
CA PRO A 88 1.39 -32.46 17.77
C PRO A 88 0.63 -31.30 18.40
N ALA A 89 -0.68 -31.48 18.58
CA ALA A 89 -1.56 -30.54 19.28
C ALA A 89 -1.26 -30.47 20.80
N ASP A 90 -0.09 -30.95 21.21
CA ASP A 90 0.32 -31.10 22.58
C ASP A 90 0.92 -29.78 23.09
N GLY A 91 0.04 -28.98 23.69
CA GLY A 91 0.38 -28.47 25.02
C GLY A 91 0.51 -26.96 25.21
N ASN A 92 0.04 -26.11 24.31
CA ASN A 92 -0.36 -24.77 24.76
C ASN A 92 -1.46 -24.17 23.89
N PRO A 93 -2.69 -23.98 24.39
CA PRO A 93 -3.63 -23.10 23.73
C PRO A 93 -3.00 -21.70 23.60
N PRO A 94 -3.37 -20.89 22.60
CA PRO A 94 -3.05 -19.48 22.67
C PRO A 94 -3.59 -19.00 24.01
N ALA A 95 -2.71 -18.46 24.86
CA ALA A 95 -3.18 -17.63 25.95
C ALA A 95 -4.13 -16.63 25.29
N ALA A 96 -5.41 -16.74 25.64
CA ALA A 96 -6.38 -15.69 25.47
C ALA A 96 -5.90 -14.54 26.36
N ASP A 97 -4.82 -13.88 25.94
CA ASP A 97 -4.50 -12.54 26.41
C ASP A 97 -5.66 -11.71 25.91
N GLY A 98 -6.55 -11.34 26.84
CA GLY A 98 -7.71 -10.51 26.61
C GLY A 98 -7.30 -9.24 25.86
N GLN A 99 -7.40 -9.29 24.54
CA GLN A 99 -7.62 -8.08 23.77
C GLN A 99 -9.01 -7.60 24.19
N PRO A 100 -9.12 -6.45 24.84
CA PRO A 100 -10.43 -5.85 25.08
C PRO A 100 -11.09 -5.70 23.71
N ASP A 101 -12.28 -6.27 23.60
CA ASP A 101 -13.14 -6.11 22.44
C ASP A 101 -13.32 -4.61 22.19
N PRO A 102 -12.82 -4.06 21.05
CA PRO A 102 -12.95 -2.62 20.77
C PRO A 102 -14.42 -2.20 20.50
N ASN A 103 -15.35 -3.15 20.46
CA ASN A 103 -16.78 -2.92 20.31
C ASN A 103 -17.62 -3.30 21.54
N ALA A 104 -17.00 -3.63 22.69
CA ALA A 104 -17.77 -3.75 23.93
C ALA A 104 -18.36 -2.38 24.28
N PRO A 105 -19.71 -2.26 24.39
CA PRO A 105 -20.33 -1.01 24.79
C PRO A 105 -19.78 -0.62 26.17
N ALA A 106 -19.38 0.64 26.31
CA ALA A 106 -18.98 1.21 27.58
C ALA A 106 -20.23 1.34 28.47
N ASP A 107 -20.63 0.23 29.09
CA ASP A 107 -21.67 0.25 30.10
C ASP A 107 -21.12 0.94 31.35
N ALA A 108 -21.52 2.19 31.49
CA ALA A 108 -21.51 2.95 32.71
C ALA A 108 -22.45 2.28 33.71
N ASP A 109 -21.91 1.78 34.83
CA ASP A 109 -22.46 1.90 36.19
C ASP A 109 -21.76 0.91 37.13
N ALA A 110 -20.92 1.43 38.03
CA ALA A 110 -20.58 0.77 39.29
C ALA A 110 -20.12 1.84 40.29
N THR A 111 -21.14 2.39 40.92
CA THR A 111 -21.16 3.34 42.01
C THR A 111 -20.55 2.77 43.32
N ALA A 112 -19.79 3.64 44.01
CA ALA A 112 -19.58 3.77 45.46
C ALA A 112 -18.96 2.63 46.32
N GLY A 113 -17.88 2.99 47.04
CA GLY A 113 -17.43 2.32 48.28
C GLY A 113 -16.06 2.81 48.71
N GLY A 114 -16.00 3.73 49.68
CA GLY A 114 -14.83 4.57 49.97
C GLY A 114 -13.70 3.96 50.80
N ALA A 115 -12.60 4.71 50.87
CA ALA A 115 -11.65 4.70 51.98
C ALA A 115 -10.81 5.99 51.96
N GLN A 116 -11.19 6.94 52.82
CA GLN A 116 -10.32 8.00 53.32
C GLN A 116 -9.16 7.38 54.11
N GLY A 117 -7.93 7.83 53.86
CA GLY A 117 -6.76 7.52 54.68
C GLY A 117 -5.50 8.11 54.05
N GLY A 118 -4.97 9.17 54.64
CA GLY A 118 -3.99 10.06 54.04
C GLY A 118 -2.52 9.68 54.20
N GLN A 119 -1.68 10.49 53.56
CA GLN A 119 -0.24 10.76 53.80
C GLN A 119 0.14 11.81 52.74
N ALA A 120 0.09 13.12 53.00
CA ALA A 120 1.01 13.91 53.84
C ALA A 120 2.48 13.80 53.39
N ASP A 121 2.92 14.85 52.70
CA ASP A 121 4.24 15.48 52.69
C ASP A 121 5.52 14.62 52.68
N GLN A 122 6.23 14.66 51.55
CA GLN A 122 7.70 14.75 51.56
C GLN A 122 8.18 15.79 50.54
N PRO A 123 8.86 16.87 50.99
CA PRO A 123 9.57 17.78 50.11
C PRO A 123 11.05 17.35 49.97
N GLY A 124 11.57 17.50 48.75
CA GLY A 124 12.99 17.77 48.52
C GLY A 124 13.93 16.57 48.41
N GLN A 125 14.12 16.08 47.19
CA GLN A 125 15.44 15.61 46.78
C GLN A 125 15.72 16.05 45.33
N ALA A 126 16.54 17.09 45.23
CA ALA A 126 17.12 17.57 44.00
C ALA A 126 18.26 16.62 43.56
N GLY A 127 18.30 16.32 42.26
CA GLY A 127 19.53 15.93 41.56
C GLY A 127 19.70 14.44 41.23
N GLN A 128 19.04 13.96 40.18
CA GLN A 128 19.56 12.86 39.35
C GLN A 128 19.13 13.06 37.88
N PRO A 129 20.07 13.30 36.95
CA PRO A 129 19.72 13.43 35.55
C PRO A 129 19.60 12.04 34.89
N GLY A 130 18.40 11.77 34.34
CA GLY A 130 18.25 11.10 33.05
C GLY A 130 18.51 9.60 32.96
N GLN A 131 17.50 8.78 33.27
CA GLN A 131 17.31 7.49 32.59
C GLN A 131 15.86 7.01 32.72
N GLY A 132 14.93 7.74 32.11
CA GLY A 132 13.52 7.36 31.99
C GLY A 132 13.27 6.33 30.88
N GLY A 133 13.96 5.19 30.95
CA GLY A 133 13.66 4.02 30.12
C GLY A 133 12.41 3.31 30.64
N ARG A 134 11.22 3.70 30.16
CA ARG A 134 9.97 2.99 30.40
C ARG A 134 10.10 1.53 29.94
N GLY A 135 10.40 0.66 30.89
CA GLY A 135 9.61 -0.55 31.19
C GLY A 135 9.10 -1.36 30.00
N GLY A 136 9.93 -1.56 28.96
CA GLY A 136 9.76 -2.69 28.08
C GLY A 136 10.00 -3.93 28.93
N ARG A 137 8.93 -4.68 29.17
CA ARG A 137 8.89 -6.03 29.75
C ARG A 137 9.77 -6.95 28.89
N GLY A 138 11.07 -6.75 28.99
CA GLY A 138 12.12 -7.51 28.35
C GLY A 138 12.07 -8.87 28.99
N GLY A 139 11.38 -9.78 28.31
CA GLY A 139 11.40 -11.19 28.60
C GLY A 139 12.85 -11.58 28.83
N ARG A 140 13.12 -11.93 30.09
CA ARG A 140 14.34 -12.50 30.62
C ARG A 140 14.75 -13.62 29.68
N GLY A 141 15.61 -13.29 28.72
CA GLY A 141 16.32 -14.23 27.85
C GLY A 141 17.23 -15.05 28.73
N GLY A 142 16.66 -16.07 29.36
CA GLY A 142 17.41 -17.07 30.08
C GLY A 142 18.34 -17.77 29.09
N ALA A 143 19.62 -17.80 29.42
CA ALA A 143 20.67 -18.51 28.70
C ALA A 143 20.48 -20.05 28.62
N ASN A 144 19.34 -20.57 29.11
CA ASN A 144 18.89 -21.95 28.99
C ASN A 144 17.72 -22.10 27.98
N GLY A 145 17.77 -21.35 26.86
CA GLY A 145 16.79 -21.40 25.77
C GLY A 145 16.83 -22.67 24.90
N GLN A 146 17.20 -23.82 25.47
CA GLN A 146 17.36 -25.09 24.74
C GLN A 146 16.07 -25.94 24.67
N ASN A 147 15.01 -25.59 25.42
CA ASN A 147 13.79 -26.41 25.53
C ASN A 147 12.48 -25.65 25.25
N ARG A 148 12.44 -24.74 24.26
CA ARG A 148 11.16 -24.31 23.69
C ARG A 148 10.95 -25.03 22.36
N GLY A 149 10.19 -26.13 22.41
CA GLY A 149 9.59 -26.86 21.29
C GLY A 149 10.31 -26.71 19.96
N GLY A 150 11.41 -27.45 19.78
CA GLY A 150 12.23 -27.41 18.58
C GLY A 150 11.40 -27.76 17.35
N PHE A 151 10.92 -26.74 16.64
CA PHE A 151 10.38 -26.88 15.31
C PHE A 151 11.45 -27.56 14.46
N ASN A 152 11.23 -28.82 14.09
CA ASN A 152 12.26 -29.62 13.42
C ASN A 152 12.36 -29.17 11.95
N ARG A 153 13.11 -28.07 11.75
CA ARG A 153 13.24 -27.36 10.47
C ARG A 153 13.71 -28.26 9.34
N GLU A 154 14.57 -29.21 9.66
CA GLU A 154 15.10 -30.19 8.71
C GLU A 154 14.02 -31.16 8.23
N ALA A 155 13.15 -31.65 9.13
CA ALA A 155 12.02 -32.48 8.76
C ALA A 155 11.02 -31.73 7.86
N MET A 156 10.76 -30.45 8.15
CA MET A 156 9.92 -29.60 7.30
C MET A 156 10.53 -29.39 5.92
N GLN A 157 11.83 -29.12 5.84
CA GLN A 157 12.51 -28.91 4.57
C GLN A 157 12.44 -30.17 3.70
N LYS A 158 12.69 -31.34 4.29
CA LYS A 158 12.58 -32.63 3.60
C LYS A 158 11.15 -32.94 3.12
N ALA A 159 10.13 -32.56 3.89
CA ALA A 159 8.74 -32.70 3.48
C ALA A 159 8.39 -31.79 2.28
N MET A 160 8.90 -30.56 2.24
CA MET A 160 8.70 -29.63 1.11
C MET A 160 9.46 -30.02 -0.17
N GLU A 161 10.53 -30.82 -0.05
CA GLU A 161 11.29 -31.34 -1.19
C GLU A 161 10.57 -32.48 -1.92
N GLN A 162 9.55 -33.10 -1.30
CA GLN A 162 8.74 -34.09 -1.98
C GLN A 162 8.05 -33.46 -3.21
N PRO A 163 8.16 -34.08 -4.41
CA PRO A 163 7.70 -33.47 -5.66
C PRO A 163 6.19 -33.18 -5.65
N GLU A 164 5.40 -34.02 -4.98
CA GLU A 164 3.96 -33.83 -4.80
C GLU A 164 3.62 -32.61 -3.94
N VAL A 165 4.33 -32.42 -2.82
CA VAL A 165 4.13 -31.27 -1.93
C VAL A 165 4.57 -30.00 -2.64
N LYS A 166 5.70 -30.04 -3.34
CA LYS A 166 6.19 -28.92 -4.12
C LYS A 166 5.19 -28.49 -5.21
N ALA A 167 4.64 -29.44 -5.96
CA ALA A 167 3.62 -29.15 -6.97
C ALA A 167 2.38 -28.48 -6.36
N LYS A 168 1.86 -28.99 -5.24
CA LYS A 168 0.72 -28.40 -4.52
C LYS A 168 1.03 -27.01 -3.97
N VAL A 169 2.22 -26.79 -3.43
CA VAL A 169 2.65 -25.47 -2.92
C VAL A 169 2.82 -24.47 -4.06
N ASP A 170 3.40 -24.88 -5.20
CA ASP A 170 3.56 -24.03 -6.38
C ASP A 170 2.20 -23.67 -7.00
N GLU A 171 1.25 -24.62 -7.06
CA GLU A 171 -0.13 -24.38 -7.49
C GLU A 171 -0.84 -23.39 -6.56
N ALA A 172 -0.83 -23.66 -5.24
CA ALA A 172 -1.44 -22.78 -4.24
C ALA A 172 -0.82 -21.38 -4.24
N ARG A 173 0.49 -21.27 -4.49
CA ARG A 173 1.18 -19.97 -4.63
C ARG A 173 0.69 -19.21 -5.86
N LYS A 174 0.52 -19.88 -7.01
CA LYS A 174 -0.01 -19.26 -8.24
C LYS A 174 -1.46 -18.83 -8.05
N GLU A 175 -2.28 -19.67 -7.41
CA GLU A 175 -3.66 -19.34 -7.09
C GLU A 175 -3.75 -18.13 -6.16
N ALA A 176 -2.95 -18.12 -5.08
CA ALA A 176 -2.85 -16.98 -4.18
C ALA A 176 -2.39 -15.69 -4.89
N GLN A 177 -1.43 -15.78 -5.80
CA GLN A 177 -0.97 -14.63 -6.58
C GLN A 177 -2.07 -14.10 -7.50
N LYS A 178 -2.82 -14.99 -8.17
CA LYS A 178 -3.96 -14.64 -9.02
C LYS A 178 -5.10 -14.01 -8.22
N GLU A 179 -5.43 -14.54 -7.05
CA GLU A 179 -6.47 -13.96 -6.19
C GLU A 179 -6.04 -12.57 -5.69
N GLN A 180 -4.76 -12.39 -5.34
CA GLN A 180 -4.21 -11.08 -4.98
C GLN A 180 -4.19 -10.08 -6.14
N SER A 181 -3.92 -10.50 -7.38
CA SER A 181 -3.95 -9.59 -8.53
C SER A 181 -5.39 -9.16 -8.84
N GLN A 182 -6.34 -10.10 -8.80
CA GLN A 182 -7.77 -9.78 -8.97
C GLN A 182 -8.32 -8.85 -7.88
N LEU A 183 -7.89 -9.06 -6.63
CA LEU A 183 -8.24 -8.16 -5.54
C LEU A 183 -7.71 -6.74 -5.82
N ARG A 184 -6.44 -6.62 -6.23
CA ARG A 184 -5.83 -5.32 -6.58
C ARG A 184 -6.56 -4.65 -7.75
N ASP A 185 -6.91 -5.39 -8.80
CA ASP A 185 -7.66 -4.84 -9.94
C ASP A 185 -9.04 -4.34 -9.54
N ARG A 186 -9.74 -5.09 -8.67
CA ARG A 186 -11.04 -4.68 -8.12
C ARG A 186 -10.90 -3.44 -7.24
N GLU A 187 -9.86 -3.37 -6.42
CA GLU A 187 -9.53 -2.22 -5.57
C GLU A 187 -9.31 -0.97 -6.43
N TYR A 188 -8.50 -1.05 -7.49
CA TYR A 188 -8.33 0.04 -8.46
C TYR A 188 -9.65 0.46 -9.11
N ALA A 189 -10.48 -0.49 -9.53
CA ALA A 189 -11.76 -0.19 -10.16
C ALA A 189 -12.71 0.58 -9.21
N MET A 190 -12.75 0.21 -7.93
CA MET A 190 -13.56 0.90 -6.93
C MET A 190 -13.03 2.31 -6.65
N VAL A 191 -11.72 2.48 -6.46
CA VAL A 191 -11.12 3.80 -6.25
C VAL A 191 -11.31 4.70 -7.48
N TYR A 192 -11.15 4.18 -8.70
CA TYR A 192 -11.41 4.95 -9.92
C TYR A 192 -12.87 5.33 -10.12
N LYS A 193 -13.81 4.64 -9.48
CA LYS A 193 -15.23 4.98 -9.51
C LYS A 193 -15.56 6.13 -8.54
N ALA A 194 -14.86 6.22 -7.41
CA ALA A 194 -14.99 7.32 -6.45
C ALA A 194 -14.34 8.62 -6.96
N MET A 195 -13.37 8.52 -7.86
CA MET A 195 -12.70 9.65 -8.50
C MET A 195 -13.41 10.10 -9.78
N ASP A 196 -13.26 11.38 -10.13
CA ASP A 196 -13.68 11.88 -11.43
C ASP A 196 -12.72 11.43 -12.56
N ARG A 197 -13.16 11.59 -13.81
CA ARG A 197 -12.37 11.17 -14.99
C ARG A 197 -11.05 11.94 -15.15
N ARG A 198 -11.00 13.21 -14.74
CA ARG A 198 -9.80 14.06 -14.83
C ARG A 198 -8.77 13.60 -13.80
N GLN A 199 -9.20 13.37 -12.56
CA GLN A 199 -8.41 12.84 -11.46
C GLN A 199 -7.80 11.48 -11.83
N VAL A 200 -8.61 10.55 -12.37
CA VAL A 200 -8.12 9.24 -12.83
C VAL A 200 -7.05 9.40 -13.93
N SER A 201 -7.21 10.34 -14.86
CA SER A 201 -6.22 10.61 -15.91
C SER A 201 -4.92 11.17 -15.33
N VAL A 202 -5.00 12.10 -14.38
CA VAL A 202 -3.82 12.67 -13.69
C VAL A 202 -3.11 11.59 -12.88
N PHE A 203 -3.84 10.77 -12.12
CA PHE A 203 -3.27 9.68 -11.34
C PHE A 203 -2.56 8.65 -12.22
N LYS A 204 -3.18 8.23 -13.33
CA LYS A 204 -2.52 7.33 -14.31
C LYS A 204 -1.24 7.91 -14.90
N LYS A 205 -1.18 9.22 -15.12
CA LYS A 205 0.06 9.91 -15.56
C LYS A 205 1.12 9.92 -14.46
N MET A 206 0.72 10.07 -13.20
CA MET A 206 1.63 10.02 -12.05
C MET A 206 2.20 8.62 -11.81
N LEU A 207 1.45 7.56 -12.13
CA LEU A 207 1.98 6.19 -12.08
C LEU A 207 3.12 5.97 -13.09
N GLY A 208 3.15 6.70 -14.21
CA GLY A 208 4.21 6.59 -15.20
C GLY A 208 4.22 5.24 -15.92
N LYS A 209 5.40 4.77 -16.35
CA LYS A 209 5.54 3.45 -17.01
C LYS A 209 5.38 2.34 -15.98
N PRO A 210 4.62 1.26 -16.27
CA PRO A 210 4.50 0.14 -15.34
C PRO A 210 5.88 -0.38 -14.97
N PHE A 211 6.04 -0.63 -13.69
CA PHE A 211 7.22 -1.19 -13.07
C PHE A 211 6.89 -2.62 -12.69
N ASP A 212 7.76 -3.54 -13.07
CA ASP A 212 7.60 -4.94 -12.68
C ASP A 212 7.99 -5.10 -11.21
N VAL A 213 7.04 -4.85 -10.31
CA VAL A 213 7.23 -5.00 -8.86
C VAL A 213 7.59 -6.45 -8.51
N GLU A 214 7.13 -7.41 -9.30
CA GLU A 214 7.42 -8.84 -9.09
C GLU A 214 8.91 -9.14 -9.32
N SER A 215 9.58 -8.42 -10.22
CA SER A 215 11.03 -8.57 -10.40
C SER A 215 11.83 -8.15 -9.15
N ILE A 216 11.39 -7.12 -8.43
CA ILE A 216 12.04 -6.64 -7.19
C ILE A 216 11.66 -7.52 -5.99
N MET A 217 10.37 -7.79 -5.79
CA MET A 217 9.89 -8.52 -4.62
C MET A 217 9.99 -10.04 -4.76
N GLY A 218 9.89 -10.56 -5.99
CA GLY A 218 9.87 -11.99 -6.31
C GLY A 218 11.24 -12.58 -6.70
N GLY A 219 12.23 -11.75 -7.03
CA GLY A 219 13.55 -12.19 -7.48
C GLY A 219 14.46 -12.80 -6.39
N GLY A 220 14.12 -12.67 -5.11
CA GLY A 220 15.01 -13.14 -4.07
C GLY A 220 14.43 -13.07 -2.67
N GLY A 221 13.69 -14.11 -2.29
CA GLY A 221 13.97 -14.76 -1.02
C GLY A 221 14.08 -13.92 0.25
N PHE A 222 13.32 -12.83 0.43
CA PHE A 222 13.14 -12.26 1.78
C PHE A 222 12.56 -13.29 2.76
N PHE A 223 11.94 -14.38 2.24
CA PHE A 223 11.61 -15.60 2.98
C PHE A 223 12.48 -16.84 2.65
N ARG A 224 13.45 -16.76 1.71
CA ARG A 224 14.33 -17.90 1.33
C ARG A 224 15.67 -17.92 2.09
N GLY A 225 15.79 -17.14 3.16
CA GLY A 225 17.02 -17.16 3.94
C GLY A 225 17.00 -16.11 5.03
N GLY A 226 16.24 -16.36 6.09
CA GLY A 226 16.69 -15.98 7.42
C GLY A 226 18.07 -16.60 7.66
N ARG A 227 19.10 -15.93 7.15
CA ARG A 227 20.53 -16.05 7.49
C ARG A 227 20.72 -15.43 8.87
N GLY A 228 19.98 -15.99 9.83
CA GLY A 228 20.00 -15.70 11.25
C GLY A 228 20.21 -16.98 12.04
N GLY A 229 20.99 -17.92 11.49
CA GLY A 229 21.66 -18.96 12.27
C GLY A 229 23.03 -18.41 12.71
N PRO A 230 23.30 -18.25 14.01
CA PRO A 230 24.59 -17.75 14.50
C PRO A 230 25.64 -18.85 14.36
N GLY A 231 26.75 -18.59 13.64
CA GLY A 231 27.93 -19.48 13.66
C GLY A 231 28.68 -19.71 12.35
N GLY A 232 28.10 -19.38 11.19
CA GLY A 232 28.79 -19.56 9.91
C GLY A 232 29.80 -18.45 9.63
N ARG A 233 31.05 -18.62 10.10
CA ARG A 233 32.20 -17.79 9.72
C ARG A 233 32.27 -17.68 8.19
N ARG A 234 32.10 -16.45 7.68
CA ARG A 234 32.42 -16.11 6.29
C ARG A 234 33.93 -16.23 6.11
N ASN A 235 34.40 -17.29 5.48
CA ASN A 235 35.64 -17.20 4.72
C ASN A 235 35.35 -16.35 3.49
N GLY A 236 35.96 -15.16 3.45
CA GLY A 236 35.98 -14.31 2.27
C GLY A 236 36.85 -14.94 1.21
N ALA A 237 36.29 -15.08 0.00
CA ALA A 237 37.06 -15.25 -1.22
C ALA A 237 36.23 -14.78 -2.41
N ASN A 238 36.55 -13.56 -2.85
CA ASN A 238 36.79 -13.18 -4.24
C ASN A 238 35.76 -13.50 -5.33
N GLY A 239 35.27 -12.41 -5.94
CA GLY A 239 35.17 -12.23 -7.40
C GLY A 239 34.06 -12.97 -8.13
N ASN A 240 33.12 -12.25 -8.74
CA ASN A 240 33.30 -11.73 -10.11
C ASN A 240 31.96 -11.17 -10.62
N ALA A 241 32.04 -10.05 -11.29
CA ALA A 241 30.94 -9.43 -11.99
C ALA A 241 30.47 -10.31 -13.15
N ASN A 242 29.16 -10.53 -13.27
CA ASN A 242 28.57 -10.66 -14.60
C ASN A 242 27.15 -10.09 -14.60
N ALA A 243 27.04 -8.94 -15.25
CA ALA A 243 25.80 -8.27 -15.56
C ALA A 243 25.15 -9.00 -16.73
N THR A 244 24.09 -9.76 -16.47
CA THR A 244 23.28 -10.36 -17.54
C THR A 244 22.35 -9.29 -18.10
N GLN A 245 22.74 -8.76 -19.26
CA GLN A 245 21.89 -8.06 -20.20
C GLN A 245 20.63 -8.89 -20.47
N THR A 246 19.47 -8.38 -20.07
CA THR A 246 18.19 -8.79 -20.67
C THR A 246 18.04 -8.04 -22.00
N THR A 247 18.39 -8.74 -23.07
CA THR A 247 18.08 -8.34 -24.45
C THR A 247 16.57 -8.30 -24.64
N ALA A 248 16.06 -7.11 -24.97
CA ALA A 248 14.73 -6.92 -25.51
C ALA A 248 14.62 -7.68 -26.85
N ALA A 249 13.83 -8.75 -26.87
CA ALA A 249 13.41 -9.39 -28.10
C ALA A 249 12.32 -8.54 -28.76
N ALA A 250 12.74 -7.72 -29.71
CA ALA A 250 11.86 -7.13 -30.71
C ALA A 250 11.26 -8.25 -31.57
N LYS A 251 9.94 -8.38 -31.57
CA LYS A 251 9.20 -9.03 -32.66
C LYS A 251 8.74 -7.94 -33.62
N ALA A 252 9.51 -7.78 -34.69
CA ALA A 252 9.02 -7.30 -35.97
C ALA A 252 8.50 -8.52 -36.74
N ASP A 253 7.24 -8.46 -37.21
CA ASP A 253 6.88 -8.64 -38.62
C ASP A 253 5.38 -8.92 -38.76
N SER A 254 4.68 -8.00 -39.41
CA SER A 254 3.64 -8.27 -40.43
C SER A 254 3.17 -6.93 -40.99
N ALA A 255 3.87 -6.48 -42.04
CA ALA A 255 3.43 -5.42 -42.93
C ALA A 255 2.78 -6.04 -44.18
N LYS A 256 1.54 -5.64 -44.49
CA LYS A 256 0.87 -5.69 -45.82
C LYS A 256 -0.52 -5.06 -45.62
N THR A 257 -1.04 -4.03 -46.29
CA THR A 257 -0.69 -3.27 -47.50
C THR A 257 -1.58 -2.02 -47.49
N THR A 258 -1.03 -0.86 -47.85
CA THR A 258 -1.76 0.31 -48.38
C THR A 258 -1.87 0.23 -49.91
N PRO A 259 -2.80 0.99 -50.52
CA PRO A 259 -2.37 2.06 -51.43
C PRO A 259 -3.10 3.38 -51.08
N ALA A 260 -2.40 4.51 -50.88
CA ALA A 260 -1.73 5.39 -51.85
C ALA A 260 -2.69 6.36 -52.58
N ALA A 261 -2.64 7.64 -52.17
CA ALA A 261 -2.73 8.87 -52.97
C ALA A 261 -2.51 10.05 -51.98
N SER A 262 -1.31 10.61 -51.82
CA SER A 262 -0.65 11.67 -52.61
C SER A 262 -1.45 12.99 -52.74
N ALA A 263 -1.02 14.04 -52.03
CA ALA A 263 -0.51 15.29 -52.63
C ALA A 263 -0.13 16.34 -51.57
N ASP A 264 1.13 16.80 -51.67
CA ASP A 264 1.68 18.15 -51.48
C ASP A 264 1.03 19.15 -50.51
N SER A 265 1.86 19.71 -49.61
CA SER A 265 2.47 21.06 -49.81
C SER A 265 3.12 21.55 -48.52
N SER A 266 4.43 21.77 -48.56
CA SER A 266 5.19 22.59 -47.62
C SER A 266 5.08 24.08 -47.98
N ALA A 267 4.94 24.96 -46.99
CA ALA A 267 5.80 26.15 -46.77
C ALA A 267 5.08 27.31 -46.05
N ALA A 268 5.84 27.90 -45.14
CA ALA A 268 5.68 29.13 -44.36
C ALA A 268 4.73 30.24 -44.88
N SER A 269 4.03 30.91 -43.96
CA SER A 269 4.15 32.37 -43.77
C SER A 269 3.37 32.85 -42.53
N THR A 270 4.03 33.71 -41.75
CA THR A 270 3.52 34.60 -40.71
C THR A 270 2.38 35.50 -41.19
N THR A 271 1.28 35.57 -40.43
CA THR A 271 0.44 36.78 -40.34
C THR A 271 -0.39 36.78 -39.05
N THR A 272 -0.28 37.90 -38.34
CA THR A 272 -1.04 38.33 -37.18
C THR A 272 -2.48 38.64 -37.56
N THR A 273 -3.48 37.92 -37.03
CA THR A 273 -4.90 38.35 -37.07
C THR A 273 -5.70 37.88 -35.85
N LYS A 274 -6.26 38.88 -35.15
CA LYS A 274 -7.53 38.99 -34.40
C LYS A 274 -8.17 37.74 -33.72
N PRO A 275 -8.66 37.86 -32.47
CA PRO A 275 -9.31 36.76 -31.76
C PRO A 275 -10.68 36.43 -32.37
N ALA A 276 -10.83 35.19 -32.83
CA ALA A 276 -12.09 34.61 -33.23
C ALA A 276 -12.86 34.13 -31.99
N THR A 277 -14.08 34.63 -31.83
CA THR A 277 -15.06 34.26 -30.82
C THR A 277 -15.45 32.79 -30.97
N THR A 278 -15.05 31.98 -30.00
CA THR A 278 -15.46 30.56 -29.91
C THR A 278 -16.97 30.47 -29.73
N PRO A 279 -17.70 29.64 -30.51
CA PRO A 279 -19.12 29.42 -30.30
C PRO A 279 -19.34 28.75 -28.94
N ARG A 280 -20.01 29.49 -28.04
CA ARG A 280 -20.41 29.05 -26.71
C ARG A 280 -21.29 27.81 -26.85
N ARG A 281 -20.78 26.65 -26.43
CA ARG A 281 -21.56 25.40 -26.40
C ARG A 281 -22.76 25.59 -25.48
N GLN A 282 -23.96 25.47 -26.05
CA GLN A 282 -25.22 25.47 -25.31
C GLN A 282 -25.14 24.42 -24.19
N SER A 283 -25.50 24.86 -22.99
CA SER A 283 -25.46 24.01 -21.81
C SER A 283 -26.54 22.92 -21.92
N LEU A 284 -26.29 21.72 -21.38
CA LEU A 284 -27.25 20.61 -21.38
C LEU A 284 -28.59 20.99 -20.69
N ARG A 285 -28.57 22.04 -19.86
CA ARG A 285 -29.71 22.63 -19.17
C ARG A 285 -30.66 23.38 -20.11
N GLU A 286 -30.13 24.07 -21.12
CA GLU A 286 -30.93 24.72 -22.18
C GLU A 286 -31.59 23.69 -23.10
N ARG A 287 -30.90 22.58 -23.41
CA ARG A 287 -31.47 21.49 -24.22
C ARG A 287 -32.63 20.74 -23.58
N ARG A 288 -32.80 20.84 -22.25
CA ARG A 288 -33.89 20.16 -21.52
C ARG A 288 -35.11 21.05 -21.28
N GLY A 289 -35.13 22.30 -21.75
CA GLY A 289 -36.33 23.15 -21.67
C GLY A 289 -36.80 23.49 -20.25
N LEU A 290 -35.94 23.34 -19.23
CA LEU A 290 -36.29 23.57 -17.81
C LEU A 290 -35.93 24.98 -17.30
N GLY A 291 -35.65 25.92 -18.20
CA GLY A 291 -35.36 27.31 -17.86
C GLY A 291 -36.59 28.18 -18.05
N GLY A 292 -37.46 28.28 -17.04
CA GLY A 292 -38.63 29.14 -17.15
C GLY A 292 -39.58 29.10 -15.96
N GLN A 293 -39.08 29.39 -14.75
CA GLN A 293 -39.90 29.92 -13.66
C GLN A 293 -38.97 30.64 -12.67
N GLN A 294 -38.77 31.94 -12.90
CA GLN A 294 -38.27 32.82 -11.85
C GLN A 294 -39.40 33.00 -10.83
N PRO A 295 -39.15 32.81 -9.53
CA PRO A 295 -40.08 33.26 -8.51
C PRO A 295 -40.09 34.80 -8.50
N THR A 296 -41.26 35.38 -8.75
CA THR A 296 -41.53 36.80 -8.53
C THR A 296 -41.44 37.11 -7.03
N PRO A 297 -40.73 38.17 -6.61
CA PRO A 297 -40.82 38.64 -5.24
C PRO A 297 -42.15 39.37 -5.06
N GLU A 298 -43.10 38.73 -4.37
CA GLU A 298 -44.29 39.40 -3.88
C GLU A 298 -43.89 40.36 -2.76
N SER A 299 -43.90 41.64 -3.13
CA SER A 299 -43.96 42.78 -2.25
C SER A 299 -45.35 42.85 -1.62
N GLU A 300 -45.48 42.65 -0.31
CA GLU A 300 -46.66 43.10 0.43
C GLU A 300 -46.30 43.38 1.91
N THR A 301 -45.94 44.64 2.16
CA THR A 301 -46.38 45.36 3.36
C THR A 301 -47.60 46.19 2.93
N PRO A 302 -48.69 46.25 3.72
CA PRO A 302 -48.76 47.35 4.69
C PRO A 302 -49.58 47.10 5.99
N ASN A 303 -49.29 47.99 6.96
CA ASN A 303 -50.02 48.41 8.17
C ASN A 303 -50.09 47.47 9.39
#